data_AF-A0A128FG79-F1
#
_entry.id   AF-A0A128FG79-F1
#
_cell.length_a   1.000
_cell.length_b   1.000
_cell.length_c   1.000
_cell.angle_alpha   90.00
_cell.angle_beta   90.00
_cell.angle_gamma   90.00
#
_symmetry.space_group_name_H-M   'P 1'
#
loop_
_entity.id
_entity.type
_entity.pdbx_description
1 polymer ?
#
loop_
_entity_poly.entity_id
_entity_poly.type
_entity_poly.pdbx_seq_one_letter_code
_entity_poly.pdbx_strand_id
1 'polypeptide(L)'
;MKCYRRCSIRYRKISQVSADGAYDTKACHQVLKKKGIKPTIPPRSNAGFWENGHPRNEAVRALKSGHLEEWKRAVGYHQRSLSETGMYRYKKLLSPQLALRDYDAQVGEALANVKARTKL
;
A
#
# COMPACT_ATOMS: atom_id res chain seq x y z
N MET A 1 -8.66 -27.72 -17.01
CA MET A 1 -8.19 -26.39 -17.44
C MET A 1 -7.88 -25.53 -16.22
N LYS A 2 -6.60 -25.29 -15.91
CA LYS A 2 -6.16 -24.27 -14.94
C LYS A 2 -4.89 -23.63 -15.50
N CYS A 3 -5.05 -22.58 -16.31
CA CYS A 3 -3.91 -21.80 -16.78
C CYS A 3 -3.77 -20.57 -15.87
N TYR A 4 -3.20 -20.75 -14.68
CA TYR A 4 -2.62 -19.63 -13.94
C TYR A 4 -1.29 -19.31 -14.61
N ARG A 5 -1.31 -18.60 -15.74
CA ARG A 5 -0.08 -18.05 -16.33
C ARG A 5 0.38 -16.93 -15.42
N ARG A 6 1.30 -17.31 -14.55
CA ARG A 6 2.00 -16.49 -13.58
C ARG A 6 2.74 -15.39 -14.35
N CYS A 7 2.11 -14.24 -14.51
CA CYS A 7 2.78 -13.03 -14.97
C CYS A 7 4.06 -12.87 -14.13
N SER A 8 5.21 -12.84 -14.78
CA SER A 8 6.53 -12.81 -14.15
C SER A 8 6.85 -11.42 -13.59
N ILE A 9 5.92 -10.83 -12.84
CA ILE A 9 6.22 -9.72 -11.94
C ILE A 9 7.23 -10.30 -10.96
N ARG A 10 8.52 -9.99 -11.18
CA ARG A 10 9.61 -10.40 -10.29
C ARG A 10 9.18 -10.09 -8.87
N TYR A 11 9.07 -11.13 -8.03
CA TYR A 11 8.72 -11.01 -6.61
C TYR A 11 9.83 -10.20 -5.93
N ARG A 12 9.70 -8.88 -5.92
CA ARG A 12 10.61 -8.01 -5.17
C ARG A 12 10.24 -8.13 -3.70
N LYS A 13 11.27 -8.31 -2.85
CA LYS A 13 11.08 -8.27 -1.40
C LYS A 13 10.59 -6.88 -1.02
N ILE A 14 9.38 -6.82 -0.44
CA ILE A 14 8.79 -5.59 0.06
C ILE A 14 9.23 -5.44 1.51
N SER A 15 9.86 -4.32 1.87
CA SER A 15 10.31 -4.05 3.24
C SER A 15 9.23 -3.39 4.10
N GLN A 16 8.42 -2.51 3.50
CA GLN A 16 7.41 -1.72 4.19
C GLN A 16 6.17 -1.53 3.31
N VAL A 17 5.00 -1.46 3.94
CA VAL A 17 3.73 -1.10 3.31
C VAL A 17 3.10 0.07 4.04
N SER A 18 2.80 1.15 3.31
CA SER A 18 2.04 2.28 3.82
C SER A 18 0.61 2.21 3.30
N ALA A 19 -0.39 2.33 4.18
CA ALA A 19 -1.81 2.25 3.83
C ALA A 19 -2.66 3.25 4.63
N ASP A 20 -3.91 3.46 4.24
CA ASP A 20 -4.85 4.27 5.02
C ASP A 20 -5.36 3.55 6.27
N GLY A 21 -5.98 4.32 7.17
CA GLY A 21 -6.50 3.81 8.44
C GLY A 21 -7.64 2.79 8.32
N ALA A 22 -8.26 2.59 7.15
CA ALA A 22 -9.21 1.49 6.95
C ALA A 22 -8.51 0.13 6.93
N TYR A 23 -7.23 0.08 6.54
CA TYR A 23 -6.40 -1.13 6.61
C TYR A 23 -5.82 -1.39 8.01
N ASP A 24 -6.15 -0.57 9.00
CA ASP A 24 -5.75 -0.74 10.39
C ASP A 24 -6.57 -1.83 11.10
N THR A 25 -6.48 -3.06 10.59
CA THR A 25 -7.19 -4.23 11.10
C THR A 25 -6.23 -5.33 11.52
N LYS A 26 -6.62 -6.15 12.51
CA LYS A 26 -5.80 -7.27 12.97
C LYS A 26 -5.46 -8.23 11.83
N ALA A 27 -6.42 -8.50 10.94
CA ALA A 27 -6.22 -9.37 9.78
C ALA A 27 -5.14 -8.82 8.83
N CYS A 28 -5.17 -7.53 8.51
CA CYS A 28 -4.14 -6.90 7.67
C CYS A 28 -2.75 -6.99 8.32
N HIS A 29 -2.64 -6.65 9.61
CA HIS A 29 -1.37 -6.75 10.34
C HIS A 29 -0.83 -8.19 10.40
N GLN A 30 -1.70 -9.19 10.55
CA GLN A 30 -1.30 -10.61 10.51
C GLN A 30 -0.74 -11.02 9.14
N VAL A 31 -1.36 -10.57 8.03
CA VAL A 31 -0.86 -10.85 6.68
C VAL A 31 0.51 -10.21 6.46
N LEU A 32 0.69 -8.96 6.91
CA LEU A 32 1.97 -8.26 6.79
C LEU A 32 3.05 -8.91 7.65
N LYS A 33 2.72 -9.33 8.87
CA LYS A 33 3.60 -10.10 9.76
C LYS A 33 4.04 -11.42 9.14
N LYS A 34 3.09 -12.19 8.56
CA LYS A 34 3.40 -13.45 7.84
C LYS A 34 4.34 -13.24 6.67
N LYS A 35 4.26 -12.08 6.00
CA LYS A 35 5.16 -11.72 4.88
C LYS A 35 6.47 -11.05 5.32
N GLY A 36 6.67 -10.81 6.62
CA GLY A 36 7.83 -10.09 7.14
C GLY A 36 7.91 -8.63 6.71
N ILE A 37 6.77 -8.00 6.44
CA ILE A 37 6.66 -6.62 5.92
C ILE A 37 6.32 -5.69 7.09
N LYS A 38 7.01 -4.55 7.19
CA LYS A 38 6.70 -3.51 8.19
C LYS A 38 5.41 -2.77 7.83
N PRO A 39 4.37 -2.75 8.70
CA PRO A 39 3.18 -1.95 8.48
C PRO A 39 3.40 -0.50 8.91
N THR A 40 3.09 0.44 8.02
CA THR A 40 3.07 1.88 8.29
C THR A 40 1.67 2.43 8.02
N ILE A 41 0.76 2.12 8.94
CA ILE A 41 -0.67 2.40 8.82
C ILE A 41 -1.08 3.30 9.99
N PRO A 42 -1.58 4.52 9.74
CA PRO A 42 -2.02 5.40 10.80
C PRO A 42 -3.31 4.86 11.43
N PRO A 43 -3.41 4.82 12.77
CA PRO A 43 -4.62 4.38 13.43
C PRO A 43 -5.78 5.36 13.23
N ARG A 44 -7.02 4.85 13.30
CA ARG A 44 -8.24 5.68 13.31
C ARG A 44 -8.33 6.50 14.61
N SER A 45 -9.04 7.63 14.57
CA SER A 45 -9.16 8.56 15.72
C SER A 45 -9.66 7.90 17.01
N ASN A 46 -10.52 6.90 16.90
CA ASN A 46 -11.08 6.13 18.02
C ASN A 46 -10.28 4.85 18.34
N ALA A 47 -9.04 4.71 17.85
CA ALA A 47 -8.25 3.52 18.07
C ALA A 47 -7.92 3.29 19.56
N GLY A 48 -8.30 2.09 20.04
CA GLY A 48 -7.81 1.53 21.28
C GLY A 48 -6.46 0.82 21.11
N PHE A 49 -5.78 0.61 22.23
CA PHE A 49 -4.59 -0.26 22.28
C PHE A 49 -4.99 -1.71 21.98
N TRP A 50 -4.07 -2.44 21.35
CA TRP A 50 -4.15 -3.90 21.25
C TRP A 50 -3.32 -4.54 22.37
N GLU A 51 -3.12 -5.85 22.28
CA GLU A 51 -2.24 -6.63 23.16
C GLU A 51 -0.91 -5.91 23.46
N ASN A 52 -0.42 -6.09 24.70
CA ASN A 52 0.80 -5.44 25.17
C ASN A 52 1.98 -5.82 24.27
N GLY A 53 2.78 -4.82 23.89
CA GLY A 53 3.93 -5.00 23.01
C GLY A 53 3.61 -5.00 21.50
N HIS A 54 2.35 -4.86 21.08
CA HIS A 54 2.04 -4.81 19.65
C HIS A 54 2.64 -3.56 18.98
N PRO A 55 3.36 -3.66 17.84
CA PRO A 55 4.02 -2.52 17.19
C PRO A 55 3.10 -1.34 16.86
N ARG A 56 1.84 -1.63 16.49
CA ARG A 56 0.78 -0.62 16.29
C ARG A 56 0.57 0.30 17.50
N ASN A 57 0.79 -0.18 18.73
CA ASN A 57 0.48 0.60 19.94
C ASN A 57 1.36 1.84 20.08
N GLU A 58 2.54 1.89 19.45
CA GLU A 58 3.36 3.10 19.35
C GLU A 58 2.61 4.20 18.59
N ALA A 59 2.02 3.85 17.43
CA ALA A 59 1.22 4.76 16.63
C ALA A 59 -0.03 5.24 17.38
N VAL A 60 -0.67 4.35 18.13
CA VAL A 60 -1.84 4.69 18.97
C VAL A 60 -1.46 5.60 20.12
N ARG A 61 -0.28 5.44 20.71
CA ARG A 61 0.25 6.34 21.74
C ARG A 61 0.47 7.74 21.15
N ALA A 62 1.13 7.83 19.99
CA ALA A 62 1.34 9.09 19.29
C ALA A 62 0.02 9.78 18.91
N LEU A 63 -0.98 9.00 18.48
CA LEU A 63 -2.33 9.52 18.24
C LEU A 63 -2.94 10.13 19.50
N LYS A 64 -2.90 9.41 20.63
CA LYS A 64 -3.50 9.86 21.89
C LYS A 64 -2.76 11.05 22.51
N SER A 65 -1.46 11.20 22.25
CA SER A 65 -0.65 12.32 22.72
C SER A 65 -0.64 13.52 21.76
N GLY A 66 -1.35 13.47 20.63
CA GLY A 66 -1.38 14.54 19.64
C GLY A 66 -0.14 14.63 18.73
N HIS A 67 0.82 13.72 18.86
CA HIS A 67 2.08 13.68 18.10
C HIS A 67 2.01 12.76 16.86
N LEU A 68 0.82 12.57 16.29
CA LEU A 68 0.62 11.66 15.15
C LEU A 68 1.40 12.08 13.90
N GLU A 69 1.50 13.38 13.64
CA GLU A 69 2.23 13.90 12.47
C GLU A 69 3.74 13.68 12.59
N GLU A 70 4.30 13.80 13.79
CA GLU A 70 5.70 13.47 14.07
C GLU A 70 5.95 11.97 13.87
N TRP A 71 5.04 11.13 14.39
CA TRP A 71 5.11 9.68 14.15
C TRP A 71 5.10 9.36 12.66
N LYS A 72 4.16 9.94 11.88
CA LYS A 72 4.06 9.75 10.41
C LYS A 72 5.35 10.13 9.69
N ARG A 73 6.00 11.22 10.11
CA ARG A 73 7.31 11.65 9.57
C ARG A 73 8.40 10.62 9.89
N ALA A 74 8.51 10.21 11.16
CA ALA A 74 9.53 9.28 11.62
C ALA A 74 9.44 7.90 10.94
N VAL A 75 8.23 7.41 10.67
CA VAL A 75 8.01 6.10 10.02
C VAL A 75 8.00 6.15 8.49
N GLY A 76 8.24 7.32 7.89
CA GLY A 76 8.27 7.48 6.43
C GLY A 76 6.91 7.32 5.75
N TYR A 77 5.82 7.69 6.41
CA TYR A 77 4.46 7.56 5.87
C TYR A 77 4.23 8.38 4.58
N HIS A 78 5.03 9.43 4.35
CA HIS A 78 4.96 10.30 3.18
C HIS A 78 5.14 9.59 1.82
N GLN A 79 5.68 8.36 1.79
CA GLN A 79 5.77 7.57 0.55
C GLN A 79 4.40 7.28 -0.10
N ARG A 80 3.32 7.36 0.68
CA ARG A 80 1.96 7.18 0.18
C ARG A 80 1.55 8.29 -0.80
N SER A 81 1.84 9.56 -0.50
CA SER A 81 1.42 10.67 -1.36
C SER A 81 2.12 10.65 -2.72
N LEU A 82 3.36 10.16 -2.78
CA LEU A 82 4.08 9.92 -4.04
C LEU A 82 3.38 8.85 -4.89
N SER A 83 2.96 7.76 -4.26
CA SER A 83 2.24 6.67 -4.94
C SER A 83 0.88 7.13 -5.46
N GLU A 84 0.13 7.88 -4.65
CA GLU A 84 -1.17 8.46 -5.04
C GLU A 84 -1.02 9.46 -6.19
N THR A 85 0.00 10.33 -6.12
CA THR A 85 0.32 11.26 -7.21
C THR A 85 0.70 10.54 -8.50
N GLY A 86 1.52 9.48 -8.40
CA GLY A 86 1.90 8.66 -9.55
C GLY A 86 0.71 7.94 -10.19
N MET A 87 -0.26 7.51 -9.38
CA MET A 87 -1.51 6.91 -9.85
C MET A 87 -2.45 7.96 -10.47
N TYR A 88 -2.56 9.15 -9.86
CA TYR A 88 -3.33 10.26 -10.41
C TYR A 88 -2.84 10.63 -11.82
N ARG A 89 -1.52 10.80 -12.00
CA ARG A 89 -0.90 11.08 -13.29
C ARG A 89 -1.14 9.95 -14.30
N TYR A 90 -1.01 8.69 -13.87
CA TYR A 90 -1.31 7.53 -14.71
C TYR A 90 -2.74 7.61 -15.28
N LYS A 91 -3.73 7.89 -14.42
CA LYS A 91 -5.14 7.97 -14.83
C LYS A 91 -5.43 9.17 -15.73
N LYS A 92 -4.73 10.29 -15.52
CA LYS A 92 -4.91 11.51 -16.32
C LYS A 92 -4.26 11.44 -17.70
N LEU A 93 -3.09 10.81 -17.81
CA LEU A 93 -2.31 10.80 -19.05
C LEU A 93 -2.61 9.59 -19.94
N LEU A 94 -3.00 8.45 -19.37
CA LEU A 94 -3.13 7.21 -20.12
C LEU A 94 -4.59 6.76 -20.18
N SER A 95 -5.10 6.18 -19.09
CA SER A 95 -6.51 5.84 -18.99
C SER A 95 -6.90 5.60 -17.54
N PRO A 96 -8.10 6.03 -17.11
CA PRO A 96 -8.65 5.68 -15.80
C PRO A 96 -9.16 4.23 -15.74
N GLN A 97 -9.36 3.57 -16.88
CA GLN A 97 -9.95 2.22 -17.00
C GLN A 97 -9.10 1.31 -17.90
N LEU A 98 -9.21 -0.01 -17.70
CA LEU A 98 -8.63 -1.01 -18.59
C LEU A 98 -9.68 -1.42 -19.62
N ALA A 99 -9.32 -1.38 -20.90
CA ALA A 99 -10.23 -1.72 -21.99
C ALA A 99 -10.40 -3.24 -22.18
N LEU A 100 -9.37 -4.01 -21.87
CA LEU A 100 -9.36 -5.45 -22.10
C LEU A 100 -10.13 -6.19 -20.98
N ARG A 101 -10.81 -7.28 -21.33
CA ARG A 101 -11.66 -8.06 -20.40
C ARG A 101 -11.02 -9.36 -19.90
N ASP A 102 -9.97 -9.81 -20.57
CA ASP A 102 -9.15 -10.93 -20.13
C ASP A 102 -8.10 -10.47 -19.09
N TYR A 103 -7.86 -11.27 -18.05
CA TYR A 103 -6.96 -10.89 -16.95
C TYR A 103 -5.52 -10.69 -17.41
N ASP A 104 -4.98 -11.62 -18.21
CA ASP A 104 -3.60 -11.52 -18.68
C ASP A 104 -3.46 -10.33 -19.65
N ALA A 105 -4.49 -10.08 -20.46
CA ALA A 105 -4.58 -8.91 -21.31
C ALA A 105 -4.61 -7.59 -20.51
N GLN A 106 -5.39 -7.51 -19.43
CA GLN A 106 -5.42 -6.37 -18.50
C GLN A 106 -4.05 -6.11 -17.85
N VAL A 107 -3.35 -7.17 -17.45
CA VAL A 107 -1.99 -7.06 -16.91
C VAL A 107 -1.04 -6.50 -17.98
N GLY A 108 -1.14 -6.99 -19.21
CA GLY A 108 -0.36 -6.49 -20.35
C GLY A 108 -0.61 -5.00 -20.62
N GLU A 109 -1.87 -4.59 -20.65
CA GLU A 109 -2.30 -3.19 -20.83
C GLU A 109 -1.72 -2.28 -19.74
N ALA A 110 -1.86 -2.67 -18.47
CA ALA A 110 -1.32 -1.90 -17.34
C ALA A 110 0.22 -1.77 -17.40
N LEU A 111 0.94 -2.84 -17.78
CA LEU A 111 2.39 -2.81 -17.93
C LEU A 111 2.83 -1.92 -19.09
N ALA A 112 2.14 -1.97 -20.22
CA ALA A 112 2.39 -1.10 -21.37
C ALA A 112 2.20 0.38 -21.00
N ASN A 113 1.12 0.69 -20.28
CA ASN A 113 0.83 2.03 -19.77
C ASN A 113 1.92 2.52 -18.80
N VAL A 114 2.33 1.71 -17.83
CA VAL A 114 3.43 2.08 -16.91
C VAL A 114 4.74 2.33 -17.67
N LYS A 115 5.05 1.52 -18.68
CA LYS A 115 6.24 1.69 -19.54
C LYS A 115 6.17 2.96 -20.38
N ALA A 116 4.99 3.31 -20.90
CA ALA A 116 4.79 4.56 -21.63
C ALA A 116 5.01 5.78 -20.73
N ARG A 117 4.48 5.74 -19.49
CA ARG A 117 4.65 6.81 -18.50
C ARG A 117 6.12 7.12 -18.18
N THR A 118 6.98 6.11 -18.10
CA THR A 118 8.42 6.32 -17.81
C THR A 118 9.22 6.94 -18.95
N LYS A 119 8.61 7.08 -20.13
CA LYS A 119 9.24 7.67 -21.33
C LYS A 119 8.74 9.08 -21.64
N LEU A 120 7.76 9.58 -20.87
CA LEU A 120 7.25 10.95 -20.90
C LEU A 120 7.99 11.80 -19.86
#